data_AF-A0A672LAR8-F1
#
_entry.id   AF-A0A672LAR8-F1
#
_cell.length_a   1.000
_cell.length_b   1.000
_cell.length_c   1.000
_cell.angle_alpha   90.00
_cell.angle_beta   90.00
_cell.angle_gamma   90.00
#
_symmetry.space_group_name_H-M   'P 1'
#
loop_
_entity.id
_entity.type
_entity.pdbx_description
1 polymer ?
#
loop_
_entity_poly.entity_id
_entity_poly.type
_entity_poly.pdbx_seq_one_letter_code
_entity_poly.pdbx_strand_id
1 'polypeptide(L)'
;MNVARVILALVFCTFFTASYFTNKYVLSVLKFTFPTIFQGWQTSTGALLLLVTWKLGWVEINAFSRSAVFSQLPGCFLFIGNIYAGSKALSLLVSLTILIFGELTKMK
;
A
#
# COMPACT_ATOMS: atom_id res chain seq x y z
N MET A 1 -5.79 -29.98 -1.52
CA MET A 1 -5.32 -28.58 -1.36
C MET A 1 -4.47 -28.25 -2.56
N ASN A 2 -4.88 -27.31 -3.44
CA ASN A 2 -4.16 -27.06 -4.70
C ASN A 2 -2.79 -26.44 -4.42
N VAL A 3 -1.71 -27.13 -4.80
CA VAL A 3 -0.31 -26.67 -4.64
C VAL A 3 -0.12 -25.26 -5.22
N ALA A 4 -0.76 -24.96 -6.35
CA ALA A 4 -0.74 -23.61 -6.95
C ALA A 4 -1.31 -22.52 -6.03
N ARG A 5 -2.36 -22.81 -5.25
CA ARG A 5 -2.91 -21.83 -4.28
C ARG A 5 -1.98 -21.63 -3.09
N VAL A 6 -1.28 -22.68 -2.66
CA VAL A 6 -0.28 -22.60 -1.59
C VAL A 6 0.91 -21.75 -2.06
N ILE A 7 1.41 -21.98 -3.28
CA ILE A 7 2.48 -21.17 -3.87
C ILE A 7 2.05 -19.70 -3.97
N LEU A 8 0.83 -19.42 -4.46
CA LEU A 8 0.32 -18.06 -4.54
C LEU A 8 0.22 -17.39 -3.16
N ALA A 9 -0.23 -18.14 -2.14
CA ALA A 9 -0.29 -17.64 -0.76
C ALA A 9 1.10 -17.33 -0.20
N LEU A 10 2.09 -18.20 -0.44
CA LEU A 10 3.47 -17.98 0.00
C LEU A 10 4.11 -16.77 -0.69
N VAL A 11 3.90 -16.64 -2.01
CA VAL A 11 4.33 -15.48 -2.79
C VAL A 11 3.70 -14.21 -2.21
N PHE A 12 2.39 -14.21 -2.01
CA PHE A 12 1.67 -13.09 -1.42
C PHE A 12 2.20 -12.72 -0.04
N CYS A 13 2.37 -13.69 0.87
CA CYS A 13 2.90 -13.45 2.21
C CYS A 13 4.31 -12.85 2.16
N THR A 14 5.18 -13.37 1.30
CA THR A 14 6.56 -12.86 1.15
C THR A 14 6.57 -11.40 0.70
N PHE A 15 5.83 -11.08 -0.36
CA PHE A 15 5.72 -9.70 -0.87
C PHE A 15 5.05 -8.75 0.13
N PHE A 16 4.04 -9.23 0.86
CA PHE A 16 3.38 -8.45 1.90
C PHE A 16 4.34 -8.09 3.04
N THR A 17 5.08 -9.08 3.55
CA THR A 17 6.08 -8.86 4.61
C THR A 17 7.21 -7.93 4.15
N ALA A 18 7.73 -8.11 2.94
CA ALA A 18 8.75 -7.23 2.37
C ALA A 18 8.24 -5.78 2.22
N SER A 19 7.00 -5.61 1.77
CA SER A 19 6.37 -4.30 1.64
C SER A 19 6.19 -3.62 3.00
N TYR A 20 5.79 -4.37 4.03
CA TYR A 20 5.67 -3.86 5.39
C TYR A 20 7.01 -3.33 5.93
N PHE A 21 8.09 -4.09 5.77
CA PHE A 21 9.42 -3.65 6.20
C PHE A 21 9.91 -2.42 5.43
N THR A 22 9.69 -2.39 4.12
CA THR A 22 10.06 -1.25 3.27
C THR A 22 9.30 0.00 3.69
N ASN A 23 7.98 -0.11 3.91
CA ASN A 23 7.15 1.00 4.38
C ASN A 23 7.63 1.53 5.73
N LYS A 24 7.94 0.63 6.67
CA LYS A 24 8.49 1.01 7.98
C LYS A 24 9.84 1.71 7.84
N TYR A 25 10.73 1.21 6.99
CA TYR A 25 12.04 1.82 6.74
C TYR A 25 11.92 3.23 6.16
N VAL A 26 11.09 3.42 5.13
CA VAL A 26 10.89 4.74 4.49
C VAL A 26 10.32 5.77 5.48
N LEU A 27 9.35 5.37 6.30
CA LEU A 27 8.70 6.28 7.23
C LEU A 27 9.53 6.55 8.49
N SER A 28 10.24 5.54 9.01
CA SER A 28 10.96 5.66 10.28
C SER A 28 12.42 6.06 10.10
N VAL A 29 13.15 5.45 9.16
CA VAL A 29 14.59 5.70 8.95
C VAL A 29 14.80 6.88 8.03
N LEU A 30 14.08 6.91 6.90
CA LEU A 30 14.12 8.03 5.96
C LEU A 30 13.33 9.26 6.43
N LYS A 31 12.53 9.12 7.51
CA LYS A 31 11.70 10.18 8.10
C LYS A 31 10.77 10.85 7.10
N PHE A 32 10.16 10.08 6.21
CA PHE A 32 9.23 10.63 5.23
C PHE A 32 7.93 11.10 5.89
N THR A 33 7.70 12.41 5.91
CA THR A 33 6.65 13.07 6.71
C THR A 33 5.23 12.95 6.13
N PHE A 34 5.07 12.46 4.89
CA PHE A 34 3.79 12.46 4.17
C PHE A 34 3.36 11.05 3.72
N PRO A 35 2.75 10.25 4.61
CA PRO A 35 2.37 8.86 4.30
C PRO A 35 1.40 8.75 3.13
N THR A 36 0.47 9.71 2.98
CA THR A 36 -0.50 9.74 1.88
C THR A 36 0.17 9.95 0.52
N ILE A 37 1.22 10.78 0.46
CA ILE A 37 1.99 11.00 -0.78
C ILE A 37 2.77 9.74 -1.14
N PHE A 38 3.35 9.07 -0.14
CA PHE A 38 4.07 7.82 -0.37
C PHE A 38 3.14 6.70 -0.86
N GLN A 39 1.94 6.59 -0.28
CA GLN A 39 0.93 5.61 -0.71
C GLN A 39 0.35 5.94 -2.10
N GLY A 40 0.18 7.23 -2.42
CA GLY A 40 -0.16 7.70 -3.76
C GLY A 40 0.93 7.35 -4.78
N TRP A 41 2.20 7.55 -4.43
CA TRP A 41 3.34 7.18 -5.27
C TRP A 41 3.38 5.68 -5.58
N GLN A 42 3.19 4.83 -4.57
CA GLN A 42 3.13 3.36 -4.76
C GLN A 42 2.00 2.96 -5.73
N THR A 43 0.83 3.59 -5.59
CA THR A 43 -0.31 3.35 -6.48
C THR A 43 0.02 3.79 -7.91
N SER A 44 0.65 4.95 -8.09
CA SER A 44 1.09 5.43 -9.40
C SER A 44 2.16 4.54 -10.05
N THR A 45 3.14 4.07 -9.28
CA THR A 45 4.15 3.11 -9.77
C THR A 45 3.49 1.80 -10.19
N GLY A 46 2.52 1.29 -9.43
CA GLY A 46 1.73 0.12 -9.79
C GLY A 46 0.94 0.33 -11.09
N ALA A 47 0.28 1.49 -11.24
CA ALA A 47 -0.44 1.85 -12.45
C ALA A 47 0.47 1.98 -13.68
N LEU A 48 1.65 2.59 -13.51
CA LEU A 48 2.66 2.71 -14.57
C LEU A 48 3.16 1.33 -14.98
N LEU A 49 3.50 0.47 -14.01
CA LEU A 49 3.95 -0.90 -14.28
C LEU A 49 2.88 -1.68 -15.04
N LEU A 50 1.61 -1.57 -14.62
CA LEU A 50 0.49 -2.19 -15.30
C LEU A 50 0.37 -1.67 -16.75
N LEU A 51 0.47 -0.36 -16.97
CA LEU A 51 0.44 0.24 -18.30
C LEU A 51 1.59 -0.25 -19.19
N VAL A 52 2.81 -0.32 -18.65
CA VAL A 52 3.98 -0.83 -19.38
C VAL A 52 3.80 -2.31 -19.73
N THR A 53 3.38 -3.14 -18.77
CA THR A 53 3.14 -4.58 -19.02
C THR A 53 2.01 -4.81 -20.02
N TRP A 54 1.00 -3.95 -20.04
CA TRP A 54 -0.02 -3.97 -21.08
C TRP A 54 0.59 -3.63 -22.44
N LYS A 55 1.35 -2.54 -22.54
CA LYS A 55 1.99 -2.14 -23.80
C LYS A 55 2.97 -3.19 -24.33
N LEU A 56 3.59 -3.97 -23.45
CA LEU A 56 4.46 -5.10 -23.80
C LEU A 56 3.69 -6.39 -24.15
N GLY A 57 2.36 -6.41 -24.00
CA GLY A 57 1.53 -7.59 -24.25
C GLY A 57 1.64 -8.68 -23.18
N TRP A 58 2.25 -8.39 -22.03
CA TRP A 58 2.39 -9.35 -20.92
C TRP A 58 1.11 -9.47 -20.09
N VAL A 59 0.26 -8.45 -20.14
CA VAL A 59 -1.03 -8.41 -19.47
C VAL A 59 -2.10 -7.95 -20.45
N GLU A 60 -3.13 -8.77 -20.64
CA GLU A 60 -4.32 -8.39 -21.39
C GLU A 60 -5.23 -7.54 -20.51
N ILE A 61 -5.30 -6.23 -20.79
CA ILE A 61 -6.30 -5.36 -20.18
C ILE A 61 -7.51 -5.32 -21.11
N ASN A 62 -8.59 -5.96 -20.68
CA ASN A 62 -9.87 -5.89 -21.37
C ASN A 62 -10.35 -4.44 -21.45
N ALA A 63 -10.90 -4.05 -22.60
CA ALA A 63 -11.47 -2.73 -22.78
C ALA A 63 -12.60 -2.51 -21.77
N PHE A 64 -12.41 -1.57 -20.84
CA PHE A 64 -13.45 -1.20 -19.89
C PHE A 64 -14.54 -0.41 -20.62
N SER A 65 -15.77 -0.91 -20.60
CA SER A 65 -16.95 -0.12 -20.94
C SER A 65 -17.00 1.13 -20.04
N ARG A 66 -17.42 2.28 -20.57
CA ARG A 66 -17.63 3.49 -19.75
C ARG A 66 -18.54 3.21 -18.55
N SER A 67 -19.54 2.34 -18.72
CA SER A 67 -20.42 1.88 -17.64
C SER A 67 -19.66 1.08 -16.57
N ALA A 68 -18.72 0.22 -16.96
CA ALA A 68 -17.89 -0.54 -16.03
C ALA A 68 -16.99 0.39 -15.18
N VAL A 69 -16.42 1.43 -15.80
CA VAL A 69 -15.63 2.45 -15.08
C VAL A 69 -16.51 3.21 -14.07
N PHE A 70 -17.71 3.63 -14.48
CA PHE A 70 -18.65 4.29 -13.57
C PHE A 70 -19.10 3.36 -12.42
N SER A 71 -19.28 2.07 -12.67
CA SER A 71 -19.63 1.09 -11.64
C SER A 71 -18.51 0.86 -10.61
N GLN A 72 -17.26 1.17 -10.96
CA GLN A 72 -16.13 1.10 -10.03
C GLN A 72 -15.96 2.35 -9.16
N LEU A 73 -16.68 3.45 -9.43
CA LEU A 73 -16.58 4.68 -8.64
C LEU A 73 -16.77 4.46 -7.13
N PRO A 74 -17.76 3.68 -6.65
CA PRO A 74 -17.87 3.38 -5.22
C PRO A 74 -16.62 2.70 -4.67
N GLY A 75 -16.01 1.80 -5.44
CA GLY A 75 -14.74 1.14 -5.09
C GLY A 75 -13.57 2.12 -5.04
N CYS A 76 -13.50 3.08 -5.96
CA CYS A 76 -12.50 4.15 -5.94
C CYS A 76 -12.64 5.04 -4.69
N PHE A 77 -13.87 5.42 -4.31
CA PHE A 77 -14.10 6.18 -3.08
C PHE A 77 -13.70 5.40 -1.83
N LEU A 78 -14.03 4.11 -1.75
CA LEU A 78 -13.60 3.23 -0.65
C LEU A 78 -12.08 3.09 -0.61
N PHE A 79 -11.43 3.00 -1.77
CA PHE A 79 -9.97 2.92 -1.87
C PHE A 79 -9.31 4.20 -1.33
N ILE A 80 -9.79 5.39 -1.74
CA ILE A 80 -9.31 6.67 -1.19
C ILE A 80 -9.57 6.77 0.31
N GLY A 81 -10.76 6.36 0.78
CA GLY A 81 -11.09 6.30 2.19
C GLY A 81 -10.13 5.40 2.98
N ASN A 82 -9.77 4.25 2.43
CA ASN A 82 -8.80 3.32 3.02
C ASN A 82 -7.38 3.89 3.05
N ILE A 83 -6.95 4.62 2.00
CA ILE A 83 -5.67 5.35 1.99
C ILE A 83 -5.66 6.42 3.08
N TYR A 84 -6.74 7.20 3.21
CA TYR A 84 -6.84 8.25 4.20
C TYR A 84 -6.85 7.69 5.64
N ALA A 85 -7.68 6.68 5.90
CA ALA A 85 -7.76 6.01 7.19
C ALA A 85 -6.43 5.33 7.55
N GLY A 86 -5.79 4.65 6.60
CA GLY A 86 -4.47 4.03 6.76
C GLY A 86 -3.39 5.06 7.09
N SER A 87 -3.37 6.19 6.38
CA SER A 87 -2.44 7.29 6.64
C SER A 87 -2.63 7.89 8.04
N LYS A 88 -3.89 8.06 8.49
CA LYS A 88 -4.22 8.51 9.84
C LYS A 88 -3.81 7.50 10.91
N ALA A 89 -4.17 6.23 10.75
CA ALA A 89 -3.79 5.17 11.68
C ALA A 89 -2.26 5.07 11.83
N LEU A 90 -1.52 5.21 10.73
CA LEU A 90 -0.06 5.16 10.74
C LEU A 90 0.56 6.37 11.45
N SER A 91 -0.01 7.57 11.28
CA SER A 91 0.41 8.76 12.04
C SER A 91 0.18 8.61 13.55
N LEU A 92 -0.91 7.95 13.95
CA LEU A 92 -1.24 7.66 15.35
C LEU A 92 -0.29 6.60 15.94
N LEU A 93 0.05 5.57 15.19
CA LEU A 93 1.03 4.55 15.60
C LEU A 93 2.43 5.15 15.79
N VAL A 94 2.88 6.01 14.87
CA VAL A 94 4.16 6.72 15.00
C VAL A 94 4.12 7.66 16.21
N SER A 95 3.02 8.39 16.41
CA SER A 95 2.83 9.24 17.60
C SER A 95 2.84 8.44 18.91
N LEU A 96 2.16 7.30 18.97
CA LEU A 96 2.12 6.42 20.15
C LEU A 96 3.50 5.82 20.45
N THR A 97 4.26 5.43 19.43
CA THR A 97 5.61 4.88 19.59
C THR A 97 6.57 5.94 20.13
N ILE A 98 6.47 7.19 19.64
CA ILE A 98 7.27 8.32 20.14
C ILE A 98 6.88 8.66 21.60
N LEU A 99 5.59 8.64 21.93
CA LEU A 99 5.11 8.90 23.29
C LEU A 99 5.63 7.85 24.28
N ILE A 100 5.48 6.56 23.97
CA ILE A 100 5.97 5.47 24.83
C ILE A 100 7.49 5.54 25.00
N PHE A 101 8.24 5.80 23.93
CA PHE A 101 9.70 5.90 24.01
C PHE A 101 10.14 7.15 24.80
N GLY A 102 9.43 8.27 24.65
CA GLY A 102 9.66 9.50 25.41
C GLY A 102 9.45 9.33 26.91
N GLU A 103 8.37 8.64 27.31
CA GLU A 103 8.10 8.32 28.72
C GLU A 103 9.14 7.34 29.28
N LEU A 104 9.59 6.35 28.50
CA LEU A 104 10.67 5.43 28.92
C LEU A 104 12.03 6.13 29.10
N THR A 105 12.34 7.16 28.30
CA THR A 105 13.56 7.96 28.48
C THR A 105 13.52 8.90 29.68
N LYS A 106 12.33 9.27 30.19
CA LYS A 106 12.19 10.07 31.41
C LYS A 106 12.21 9.27 32.71
N MET A 107 12.09 7.94 32.63
CA MET A 107 12.17 7.04 33.78
C MET A 107 13.58 6.48 34.06
N LYS A 108 14.61 7.03 33.40
CA LYS A 108 16.03 6.82 33.74
C LYS A 108 16.60 8.10 34.31
#